data_AF-A0A963D3X8-F1
#
_entry.id   AF-A0A963D3X8-F1
#
_cell.length_a   1.000
_cell.length_b   1.000
_cell.length_c   1.000
_cell.angle_alpha   90.00
_cell.angle_beta   90.00
_cell.angle_gamma   90.00
#
_symmetry.space_group_name_H-M   'P 1'
#
loop_
_entity.id
_entity.type
_entity.pdbx_description
1 polymer ?
#
loop_
_entity_poly.entity_id
_entity_poly.type
_entity_poly.pdbx_seq_one_letter_code
_entity_poly.pdbx_strand_id
1 'polypeptide(L)' 'AWQYVAGSGDLDECNGRSGVAPEFPGGIYHYYATDTYPFLQRCVKGAVTAGSMPPGPPPTT' A
#
# COMPACT_ATOMS: atom_id res chain seq x y z
N ALA A 1 19.64 2.60 9.09
CA ALA A 1 18.19 2.93 9.04
C ALA A 1 17.84 3.31 7.62
N TRP A 2 16.65 2.96 7.13
CA TRP A 2 16.13 3.46 5.85
C TRP A 2 15.24 4.65 6.12
N GLN A 3 15.31 5.64 5.24
CA GLN A 3 14.49 6.83 5.25
C GLN A 3 14.08 7.13 3.82
N TYR A 4 12.81 7.47 3.63
CA TYR A 4 12.33 7.98 2.35
C TYR A 4 12.97 9.35 2.05
N VAL A 5 13.48 9.50 0.83
CA VAL A 5 14.00 10.77 0.31
C VAL A 5 13.20 11.11 -0.95
N ALA A 6 12.46 12.22 -0.90
CA ALA A 6 11.64 12.64 -2.03
C ALA A 6 12.48 12.85 -3.29
N GLY A 7 12.05 12.27 -4.41
CA GLY A 7 12.72 12.40 -5.71
C GLY A 7 13.97 11.53 -5.90
N SER A 8 14.33 10.66 -4.95
CA SER A 8 15.46 9.73 -5.11
C SER A 8 15.13 8.49 -5.96
N GLY A 9 13.91 8.36 -6.44
CA GLY A 9 13.42 7.24 -7.25
C GLY A 9 11.93 7.36 -7.56
N ASP A 10 11.35 6.27 -8.06
CA ASP A 10 9.95 6.23 -8.53
C ASP A 10 8.93 5.79 -7.47
N LEU A 11 9.40 5.37 -6.29
CA LEU A 11 8.58 4.88 -5.19
C LEU A 11 8.24 6.01 -4.22
N ASP A 12 7.03 5.97 -3.68
CA ASP A 12 6.58 6.88 -2.65
C ASP A 12 6.98 6.45 -1.23
N GLU A 13 6.56 7.21 -0.23
CA GLU A 13 6.85 6.96 1.18
C GLU A 13 6.30 5.62 1.71
N CYS A 14 5.30 5.03 1.05
CA CYS A 14 4.75 3.73 1.42
C CYS A 14 5.45 2.57 0.71
N ASN A 15 6.46 2.82 -0.12
CA ASN A 15 7.10 1.85 -1.01
C ASN A 15 6.15 1.36 -2.13
N GLY A 16 5.28 2.23 -2.62
CA GLY A 16 4.39 1.95 -3.75
C GLY A 16 4.47 3.01 -4.85
N ARG A 17 3.80 2.74 -5.97
CA ARG A 17 3.60 3.70 -7.07
C ARG A 17 2.41 3.28 -7.94
N SER A 18 1.91 4.24 -8.71
CA SER A 18 0.93 3.98 -9.77
C SER A 18 1.63 3.61 -11.08
N GLY A 19 1.21 2.52 -11.71
CA GLY A 19 1.77 2.07 -12.99
C GLY A 19 0.94 0.97 -13.60
N VAL A 20 1.21 0.63 -14.86
CA VAL A 20 0.54 -0.46 -15.57
C VAL A 20 0.94 -1.81 -14.97
N ALA A 21 -0.03 -2.70 -14.84
CA ALA A 21 0.18 -4.10 -14.51
C ALA A 21 -0.48 -4.97 -15.60
N PRO A 22 -0.06 -6.23 -15.82
CA PRO A 22 -0.67 -7.11 -16.82
C PRO A 22 -2.19 -7.20 -16.69
N GLU A 23 -2.71 -7.23 -15.47
CA GLU A 23 -4.13 -7.30 -15.14
C GLU A 23 -4.82 -5.92 -15.19
N PHE A 24 -4.04 -4.83 -15.13
CA PHE A 24 -4.51 -3.45 -15.11
C PHE A 24 -3.75 -2.57 -16.12
N PRO A 25 -4.05 -2.69 -17.44
CA PRO A 25 -3.36 -1.92 -18.48
C PRO A 25 -3.58 -0.41 -18.39
N GLY A 26 -4.67 0.02 -17.76
CA GLY A 26 -4.95 1.44 -17.48
C GLY A 26 -4.20 2.00 -16.26
N GLY A 27 -3.43 1.17 -15.56
CA GLY A 27 -2.69 1.54 -14.37
C GLY A 27 -3.43 1.22 -13.07
N ILE A 28 -2.66 0.81 -12.06
CA ILE A 28 -3.10 0.60 -10.69
C ILE A 28 -1.99 0.98 -9.72
N TYR A 29 -2.36 1.44 -8.53
CA TYR A 29 -1.40 1.63 -7.44
C TYR A 29 -1.04 0.28 -6.83
N HIS A 30 0.26 -0.01 -6.73
CA HIS A 30 0.76 -1.26 -6.16
C HIS A 30 2.04 -1.03 -5.34
N TYR A 31 2.24 -1.89 -4.35
CA TYR A 31 3.44 -1.88 -3.49
C TYR A 31 4.54 -2.75 -4.08
N TYR A 32 5.78 -2.40 -3.78
CA TYR A 32 6.95 -3.16 -4.21
C TYR A 32 7.59 -3.88 -3.03
N ALA A 33 7.91 -5.15 -3.24
CA ALA A 33 8.80 -5.88 -2.35
C ALA A 33 10.26 -5.65 -2.80
N THR A 34 11.16 -5.51 -1.85
CA THR A 34 12.59 -5.26 -2.08
C THR A 34 13.43 -6.36 -1.43
N ASP A 35 14.60 -6.63 -1.99
CA ASP A 35 15.56 -7.62 -1.49
C ASP A 35 16.39 -7.12 -0.29
N THR A 36 16.30 -5.82 -0.03
CA THR A 36 17.01 -5.09 1.01
C THR A 36 16.01 -4.29 1.85
N TYR A 37 16.40 -3.93 3.07
CA TYR A 37 15.52 -3.18 3.98
C TYR A 37 15.00 -1.89 3.31
N PRO A 38 13.67 -1.62 3.30
CA PRO A 38 12.66 -2.12 4.25
C PRO A 38 11.86 -3.37 3.85
N PHE A 39 12.22 -4.05 2.75
CA PHE A 39 11.60 -5.30 2.25
C PHE A 39 10.13 -5.21 1.79
N LEU A 40 9.23 -4.65 2.61
CA LEU A 40 7.77 -4.56 2.37
C LEU A 40 7.24 -3.14 2.63
N GLN A 41 5.96 -2.90 2.29
CA GLN A 41 5.32 -1.59 2.43
C GLN A 41 5.28 -1.09 3.88
N ARG A 42 5.44 0.22 4.05
CA ARG A 42 5.48 0.89 5.37
C ARG A 42 4.14 1.44 5.81
N CYS A 43 3.25 1.70 4.87
CA CYS A 43 1.89 2.16 5.07
C CYS A 43 0.96 1.58 4.01
N VAL A 44 -0.35 1.69 4.26
CA VAL A 44 -1.39 1.28 3.32
C VAL A 44 -2.14 2.53 2.85
N LYS A 45 -2.21 2.72 1.54
CA LYS A 45 -3.03 3.73 0.86
C LYS A 45 -4.26 3.08 0.25
N GLY A 46 -5.36 3.81 0.32
CA GLY A 46 -6.67 3.40 -0.21
C GLY A 46 -7.78 4.20 0.46
N ALA A 47 -8.97 4.19 -0.14
CA ALA A 47 -10.17 4.72 0.48
C ALA A 47 -10.92 3.57 1.17
N VAL A 48 -11.33 3.78 2.42
CA VAL A 48 -12.25 2.86 3.11
C VAL A 48 -13.67 3.36 2.88
N THR A 49 -14.51 2.54 2.26
CA THR A 49 -15.96 2.79 2.23
C THR A 49 -16.57 2.30 3.54
N ALA A 50 -17.01 3.24 4.39
CA ALA A 50 -17.74 2.91 5.61
C ALA A 50 -19.01 2.11 5.26
N GLY A 51 -19.08 0.86 5.70
CA GLY A 51 -20.22 -0.04 5.44
C GLY A 51 -19.84 -1.45 4.97
N SER A 52 -18.59 -1.71 4.58
CA SER A 52 -18.13 -3.05 4.17
C SER A 52 -17.75 -3.96 5.35
N MET A 53 -17.77 -3.44 6.58
CA MET A 53 -17.58 -4.25 7.77
C MET A 53 -18.97 -4.54 8.36
N PRO A 54 -19.43 -5.81 8.38
CA PRO A 54 -20.61 -6.15 9.15
C PRO A 54 -20.39 -5.71 10.61
N PRO A 55 -21.46 -5.37 11.34
CA PRO A 55 -21.34 -5.10 12.78
C PRO A 55 -20.56 -6.25 13.41
N GLY A 56 -19.51 -5.93 14.18
CA GLY A 56 -18.81 -6.95 14.95
C GLY A 56 -19.82 -7.70 15.83
N PRO A 57 -19.56 -8.98 16.16
CA PRO A 57 -20.39 -9.69 17.12
C PRO A 57 -20.44 -8.89 18.42
N PRO A 58 -21.59 -8.88 19.14
CA PRO A 58 -21.66 -8.25 20.44
C PRO A 58 -20.57 -8.82 21.36
N PRO A 59 -19.97 -8.02 22.24
CA PRO A 59 -19.01 -8.52 23.21
C PRO A 59 -19.68 -9.61 24.05
N THR A 60 -19.05 -10.78 24.14
CA THR A 60 -19.47 -11.83 25.08
C THR A 60 -19.01 -11.43 26.48
N THR A 61 -19.95 -11.21 27.38
CA THR A 61 -19.70 -11.07 28.83
C THR A 61 -19.33 -12.39 29.47
#